data_AF-A0A969HM11-F1
#
_entry.id   AF-A0A969HM11-F1
#
_cell.length_a   1.000
_cell.length_b   1.000
_cell.length_c   1.000
_cell.angle_alpha   90.00
_cell.angle_beta   90.00
_cell.angle_gamma   90.00
#
_symmetry.space_group_name_H-M   'P 1'
#
loop_
_entity.id
_entity.type
_entity.pdbx_description
1 polymer ?
#
loop_
_entity_poly.entity_id
_entity_poly.type
_entity_poly.pdbx_seq_one_letter_code
_entity_poly.pdbx_strand_id
1 'polypeptide(L)'
;MGIGAGKKLAGINLGGLGVGAGGNISGINVGGLGAGAGGNFTGLNLAGLGLGSGGSMTGINVAGVGIGAGGDLLGLNLAGIGLGSGGNIRGINLAGLGIGAGGKLQGITVAGIAAVGATQLSGIQIAPVLGGERVSGLSVAPFYLWMEPEGKMQGIAISAFNHIRGEQQGLSIGVFNYARRLKGLQIGLLNYVKENPTLLRLMPFFNFSFKNR
;
A
#
# COMPACT_ATOMS: atom_id res chain seq x y z
N MET A 1 11.81 -30.32 12.55
CA MET A 1 11.46 -29.94 13.94
C MET A 1 10.99 -28.50 13.97
N GLY A 2 9.92 -28.19 14.72
CA GLY A 2 9.39 -26.83 14.89
C GLY A 2 9.50 -26.37 16.35
N ILE A 3 9.42 -25.06 16.58
CA ILE A 3 9.41 -24.46 17.93
C ILE A 3 8.00 -23.94 18.22
N GLY A 4 7.47 -24.25 19.41
CA GLY A 4 6.12 -23.92 19.81
C GLY A 4 6.00 -23.50 21.27
N ALA A 5 5.20 -22.48 21.58
CA ALA A 5 4.78 -22.18 22.96
C ALA A 5 3.32 -21.74 23.06
N GLY A 6 2.63 -22.11 24.15
CA GLY A 6 1.21 -21.81 24.32
C GLY A 6 0.89 -20.32 24.48
N LYS A 7 1.80 -19.51 25.04
CA LYS A 7 1.54 -18.08 25.33
C LYS A 7 2.53 -17.12 24.69
N LYS A 8 3.83 -17.32 24.91
CA LYS A 8 4.86 -16.40 24.42
C LYS A 8 6.11 -17.14 23.99
N LEU A 9 6.69 -16.73 22.87
CA LEU A 9 8.07 -17.04 22.51
C LEU A 9 8.90 -15.74 22.57
N ALA A 10 10.08 -15.82 23.17
CA ALA A 10 10.98 -14.68 23.32
C ALA A 10 12.43 -15.12 23.09
N GLY A 11 13.22 -14.30 22.40
CA GLY A 11 14.63 -14.56 22.13
C GLY A 11 14.88 -15.01 20.69
N ILE A 12 15.75 -16.00 20.51
CA ILE A 12 16.10 -16.55 19.19
C ILE A 12 15.38 -17.88 19.00
N ASN A 13 14.43 -17.93 18.06
CA ASN A 13 13.62 -19.11 17.76
C ASN A 13 13.93 -19.59 16.32
N LEU A 14 14.62 -20.72 16.19
CA LEU A 14 14.99 -21.33 14.91
C LEU A 14 14.22 -22.65 14.69
N GLY A 15 13.11 -22.59 13.97
CA GLY A 15 12.28 -23.74 13.66
C GLY A 15 12.47 -24.21 12.22
N GLY A 16 13.07 -25.37 12.01
CA GLY A 16 13.29 -25.93 10.66
C GLY A 16 12.01 -26.14 9.86
N LEU A 17 10.90 -26.51 10.52
CA LEU A 17 9.57 -26.50 9.89
C LEU A 17 8.84 -25.18 10.15
N GLY A 18 8.87 -24.67 11.39
CA GLY A 18 8.24 -23.39 11.70
C GLY A 18 8.35 -22.99 13.16
N VAL A 19 7.94 -21.76 13.43
CA VAL A 19 7.90 -21.12 14.77
C VAL A 19 6.46 -20.71 15.09
N GLY A 20 5.90 -21.17 16.20
CA GLY A 20 4.50 -20.95 16.54
C GLY A 20 4.27 -20.52 18.00
N ALA A 21 3.40 -19.55 18.24
CA ALA A 21 2.92 -19.26 19.59
C ALA A 21 1.44 -18.93 19.63
N GLY A 22 0.75 -19.38 20.68
CA GLY A 22 -0.66 -19.03 20.91
C GLY A 22 -0.87 -17.55 21.26
N GLY A 23 0.18 -16.85 21.69
CA GLY A 23 0.17 -15.39 21.92
C GLY A 23 1.30 -14.70 21.17
N ASN A 24 2.16 -13.99 21.89
CA ASN A 24 3.15 -13.09 21.28
C ASN A 24 4.47 -13.78 20.96
N ILE A 25 5.10 -13.39 19.86
CA ILE A 25 6.45 -13.81 19.48
C ILE A 25 7.35 -12.57 19.44
N SER A 26 8.47 -12.62 20.14
CA SER A 26 9.40 -11.48 20.24
C SER A 26 10.87 -11.91 20.07
N GLY A 27 11.65 -11.12 19.35
CA GLY A 27 13.08 -11.35 19.11
C GLY A 27 13.40 -11.71 17.66
N ILE A 28 14.21 -12.75 17.46
CA ILE A 28 14.66 -13.25 16.14
C ILE A 28 13.95 -14.58 15.89
N ASN A 29 13.14 -14.66 14.84
CA ASN A 29 12.31 -15.82 14.55
C ASN A 29 12.56 -16.27 13.11
N VAL A 30 13.00 -17.51 12.94
CA VAL A 30 13.24 -18.11 11.62
C VAL A 30 12.45 -19.40 11.52
N GLY A 31 11.40 -19.38 10.71
CA GLY A 31 10.59 -20.55 10.38
C GLY A 31 10.90 -21.06 8.97
N GLY A 32 11.38 -22.30 8.83
CA GLY A 32 11.74 -22.82 7.52
C GLY A 32 10.58 -22.84 6.53
N LEU A 33 9.38 -23.25 6.95
CA LEU A 33 8.16 -23.10 6.15
C LEU A 33 7.32 -21.89 6.60
N GLY A 34 7.12 -21.68 7.90
CA GLY A 34 6.23 -20.61 8.36
C GLY A 34 6.47 -20.17 9.79
N ALA A 35 5.99 -18.97 10.13
CA ALA A 35 5.83 -18.56 11.52
C ALA A 35 4.45 -17.97 11.80
N GLY A 36 3.86 -18.38 12.94
CA GLY A 36 2.50 -18.00 13.32
C GLY A 36 2.39 -17.55 14.78
N ALA A 37 1.71 -16.43 15.01
CA ALA A 37 1.42 -15.91 16.35
C ALA A 37 -0.09 -15.65 16.50
N GLY A 38 -0.70 -16.16 17.56
CA GLY A 38 -2.08 -15.78 17.90
C GLY A 38 -2.19 -14.31 18.32
N GLY A 39 -1.12 -13.75 18.87
CA GLY A 39 -0.97 -12.33 19.21
C GLY A 39 -0.11 -11.58 18.20
N ASN A 40 0.89 -10.85 18.72
CA ASN A 40 1.76 -9.97 17.95
C ASN A 40 3.13 -10.60 17.64
N PHE A 41 3.71 -10.23 16.50
CA PHE A 41 5.15 -10.37 16.24
C PHE A 41 5.90 -9.07 16.58
N THR A 42 7.06 -9.17 17.22
CA THR A 42 7.93 -8.02 17.47
C THR A 42 9.40 -8.38 17.29
N GLY A 43 10.08 -7.75 16.35
CA GLY A 43 11.50 -7.97 16.07
C GLY A 43 11.76 -8.37 14.62
N LEU A 44 12.61 -9.37 14.41
CA LEU A 44 13.01 -9.86 13.10
C LEU A 44 12.37 -11.24 12.87
N ASN A 45 11.56 -11.34 11.82
CA ASN A 45 10.75 -12.51 11.51
C ASN A 45 11.00 -12.93 10.06
N LEU A 46 11.57 -14.12 9.86
CA LEU A 46 11.79 -14.73 8.56
C LEU A 46 10.99 -16.02 8.45
N ALA A 47 10.27 -16.18 7.35
CA ALA A 47 9.58 -17.42 7.02
C ALA A 47 9.76 -17.81 5.55
N GLY A 48 9.98 -19.10 5.27
CA GLY A 48 10.10 -19.57 3.89
C GLY A 48 8.84 -19.36 3.06
N LEU A 49 7.66 -19.69 3.60
CA LEU A 49 6.37 -19.45 2.96
C LEU A 49 5.68 -18.23 3.54
N GLY A 50 5.33 -18.23 4.83
CA GLY A 50 4.42 -17.21 5.35
C GLY A 50 4.63 -16.80 6.80
N LEU A 51 4.33 -15.53 7.07
CA LEU A 51 4.18 -14.98 8.42
C LEU A 51 2.70 -14.63 8.66
N GLY A 52 2.15 -15.12 9.77
CA GLY A 52 0.74 -14.89 10.12
C GLY A 52 0.56 -14.47 11.58
N SER A 53 -0.05 -13.31 11.82
CA SER A 53 -0.32 -12.77 13.16
C SER A 53 -1.81 -12.53 13.35
N GLY A 54 -2.39 -13.00 14.46
CA GLY A 54 -3.74 -12.59 14.87
C GLY A 54 -3.81 -11.12 15.28
N GLY A 55 -2.71 -10.57 15.80
CA GLY A 55 -2.52 -9.17 16.13
C GLY A 55 -1.69 -8.40 15.09
N SER A 56 -0.79 -7.54 15.58
CA SER A 56 0.08 -6.68 14.78
C SER A 56 1.50 -7.24 14.64
N MET A 57 2.22 -6.86 13.59
CA MET A 57 3.63 -7.21 13.40
C MET A 57 4.48 -5.95 13.35
N THR A 58 5.45 -5.85 14.25
CA THR A 58 6.37 -4.71 14.35
C THR A 58 7.81 -5.14 14.15
N GLY A 59 8.54 -4.50 13.22
CA GLY A 59 9.97 -4.73 12.99
C GLY A 59 10.28 -5.08 11.53
N ILE A 60 11.07 -6.14 11.32
CA ILE A 60 11.45 -6.63 9.99
C ILE A 60 10.74 -7.96 9.76
N ASN A 61 9.90 -8.01 8.74
CA ASN A 61 9.11 -9.19 8.38
C ASN A 61 9.45 -9.59 6.94
N VAL A 62 9.94 -10.81 6.74
CA VAL A 62 10.30 -11.35 5.43
C VAL A 62 9.63 -12.72 5.24
N ALA A 63 8.86 -12.87 4.18
CA ALA A 63 8.20 -14.12 3.82
C ALA A 63 8.32 -14.42 2.33
N GLY A 64 8.58 -15.68 1.96
CA GLY A 64 8.69 -16.04 0.54
C GLY A 64 7.37 -15.95 -0.23
N VAL A 65 6.23 -16.13 0.43
CA VAL A 65 4.89 -16.01 -0.18
C VAL A 65 4.16 -14.79 0.36
N GLY A 66 3.87 -14.74 1.66
CA GLY A 66 3.00 -13.68 2.18
C GLY A 66 3.16 -13.34 3.65
N ILE A 67 2.80 -12.10 3.99
CA ILE A 67 2.73 -11.60 5.36
C ILE A 67 1.30 -11.14 5.61
N GLY A 68 0.66 -11.71 6.63
CA GLY A 68 -0.71 -11.39 7.03
C GLY A 68 -0.79 -11.02 8.51
N ALA A 69 -1.46 -9.90 8.81
CA ALA A 69 -1.75 -9.47 10.17
C ALA A 69 -3.22 -9.07 10.33
N GLY A 70 -3.86 -9.51 11.42
CA GLY A 70 -5.19 -9.03 11.79
C GLY A 70 -5.19 -7.56 12.21
N GLY A 71 -4.08 -7.09 12.80
CA GLY A 71 -3.84 -5.70 13.18
C GLY A 71 -2.92 -4.96 12.19
N ASP A 72 -2.02 -4.14 12.72
CA ASP A 72 -1.11 -3.29 11.94
C ASP A 72 0.17 -4.03 11.50
N LEU A 73 0.74 -3.65 10.34
CA LEU A 73 2.11 -3.97 9.95
C LEU A 73 2.98 -2.71 10.06
N LEU A 74 3.97 -2.70 10.95
CA LEU A 74 4.84 -1.56 11.19
C LEU A 74 6.32 -1.93 11.00
N GLY A 75 6.99 -1.29 10.06
CA GLY A 75 8.44 -1.44 9.82
C GLY A 75 8.78 -1.81 8.38
N LEU A 76 9.68 -2.79 8.20
CA LEU A 76 10.07 -3.30 6.89
C LEU A 76 9.34 -4.62 6.62
N ASN A 77 8.56 -4.67 5.55
CA ASN A 77 7.79 -5.85 5.15
C ASN A 77 8.16 -6.26 3.73
N LEU A 78 8.64 -7.49 3.56
CA LEU A 78 9.00 -8.08 2.27
C LEU A 78 8.25 -9.39 2.08
N ALA A 79 7.39 -9.45 1.07
CA ALA A 79 6.69 -10.67 0.68
C ALA A 79 6.91 -11.00 -0.80
N GLY A 80 7.11 -12.27 -1.14
CA GLY A 80 7.24 -12.66 -2.54
C GLY A 80 5.95 -12.47 -3.36
N ILE A 81 4.77 -12.63 -2.74
CA ILE A 81 3.47 -12.46 -3.41
C ILE A 81 2.70 -11.28 -2.83
N GLY A 82 2.40 -11.29 -1.52
CA GLY A 82 1.43 -10.33 -0.98
C GLY A 82 1.60 -9.93 0.49
N LEU A 83 1.23 -8.68 0.79
CA LEU A 83 1.12 -8.15 2.14
C LEU A 83 -0.34 -7.80 2.43
N GLY A 84 -0.86 -8.28 3.57
CA GLY A 84 -2.22 -8.03 4.01
C GLY A 84 -2.28 -7.60 5.47
N SER A 85 -3.02 -6.54 5.75
CA SER A 85 -3.28 -6.05 7.11
C SER A 85 -4.75 -5.69 7.27
N GLY A 86 -5.38 -6.16 8.35
CA GLY A 86 -6.71 -5.70 8.75
C GLY A 86 -6.73 -4.24 9.22
N GLY A 87 -5.57 -3.73 9.67
CA GLY A 87 -5.37 -2.35 10.09
C GLY A 87 -4.53 -1.55 9.09
N ASN A 88 -3.48 -0.90 9.61
CA ASN A 88 -2.60 -0.02 8.87
C ASN A 88 -1.29 -0.72 8.49
N ILE A 89 -0.79 -0.42 7.30
CA ILE A 89 0.56 -0.77 6.87
C ILE A 89 1.43 0.49 6.88
N ARG A 90 2.50 0.51 7.66
CA ARG A 90 3.37 1.68 7.87
C ARG A 90 4.84 1.30 7.77
N GLY A 91 5.60 2.02 6.93
CA GLY A 91 7.05 1.85 6.77
C GLY A 91 7.47 1.57 5.33
N ILE A 92 8.30 0.54 5.11
CA ILE A 92 8.78 0.13 3.78
C ILE A 92 8.16 -1.23 3.44
N ASN A 93 7.41 -1.29 2.35
CA ASN A 93 6.61 -2.45 2.00
C ASN A 93 6.88 -2.86 0.55
N LEU A 94 7.29 -4.11 0.35
CA LEU A 94 7.55 -4.68 -0.97
C LEU A 94 6.79 -6.00 -1.12
N ALA A 95 5.99 -6.12 -2.18
CA ALA A 95 5.28 -7.33 -2.53
C ALA A 95 5.33 -7.62 -4.04
N GLY A 96 5.49 -8.88 -4.43
CA GLY A 96 5.56 -9.24 -5.85
C GLY A 96 4.25 -9.01 -6.62
N LEU A 97 3.08 -9.16 -5.99
CA LEU A 97 1.79 -8.90 -6.64
C LEU A 97 1.05 -7.73 -5.97
N GLY A 98 0.76 -7.84 -4.67
CA GLY A 98 -0.27 -7.01 -4.04
C GLY A 98 0.03 -6.56 -2.62
N ILE A 99 -0.32 -5.31 -2.30
CA ILE A 99 -0.32 -4.79 -0.92
C ILE A 99 -1.71 -4.26 -0.59
N GLY A 100 -2.31 -4.81 0.48
CA GLY A 100 -3.66 -4.46 0.94
C GLY A 100 -3.71 -4.13 2.43
N ALA A 101 -4.35 -3.02 2.79
CA ALA A 101 -4.55 -2.59 4.17
C ALA A 101 -6.00 -2.17 4.38
N GLY A 102 -6.68 -2.64 5.42
CA GLY A 102 -8.06 -2.20 5.72
C GLY A 102 -8.16 -0.73 6.16
N GLY A 103 -7.08 -0.17 6.68
CA GLY A 103 -6.97 1.21 7.13
C GLY A 103 -6.14 2.08 6.19
N LYS A 104 -4.93 2.44 6.63
CA LYS A 104 -4.00 3.33 5.92
C LYS A 104 -2.77 2.58 5.46
N LEU A 105 -2.22 3.00 4.33
CA LEU A 105 -0.96 2.51 3.78
C LEU A 105 -0.01 3.71 3.68
N GLN A 106 1.01 3.75 4.53
CA GLN A 106 1.87 4.93 4.73
C GLN A 106 3.35 4.59 4.64
N GLY A 107 4.11 5.41 3.92
CA GLY A 107 5.56 5.27 3.76
C GLY A 107 5.95 4.98 2.33
N ILE A 108 6.86 4.03 2.11
CA ILE A 108 7.30 3.59 0.79
C ILE A 108 6.67 2.23 0.50
N THR A 109 5.99 2.11 -0.63
CA THR A 109 5.30 0.89 -1.03
C THR A 109 5.59 0.59 -2.48
N VAL A 110 6.00 -0.64 -2.73
CA VAL A 110 6.25 -1.17 -4.06
C VAL A 110 5.47 -2.48 -4.21
N ALA A 111 4.55 -2.54 -5.17
CA ALA A 111 3.79 -3.74 -5.49
C ALA A 111 3.90 -4.05 -6.98
N GLY A 112 4.10 -5.32 -7.35
CA GLY A 112 4.28 -5.67 -8.76
C GLY A 112 3.02 -5.63 -9.61
N ILE A 113 1.82 -5.60 -9.01
CA ILE A 113 0.55 -5.38 -9.74
C ILE A 113 -0.25 -4.24 -9.11
N ALA A 114 -0.60 -4.33 -7.83
CA ALA A 114 -1.54 -3.39 -7.25
C ALA A 114 -1.27 -3.09 -5.77
N ALA A 115 -1.44 -1.82 -5.38
CA ALA A 115 -1.64 -1.45 -3.98
C ALA A 115 -3.04 -0.84 -3.82
N VAL A 116 -3.90 -1.56 -3.10
CA VAL A 116 -5.35 -1.29 -3.02
C VAL A 116 -5.90 -1.54 -1.63
N GLY A 117 -7.13 -1.12 -1.36
CA GLY A 117 -7.87 -1.48 -0.15
C GLY A 117 -7.68 -0.52 1.03
N ALA A 118 -6.74 0.41 0.96
CA ALA A 118 -6.57 1.44 1.98
C ALA A 118 -7.51 2.64 1.74
N THR A 119 -8.16 3.10 2.80
CA THR A 119 -8.86 4.41 2.83
C THR A 119 -7.90 5.55 2.51
N GLN A 120 -6.64 5.43 2.94
CA GLN A 120 -5.63 6.44 2.72
C GLN A 120 -4.28 5.83 2.33
N LEU A 121 -3.76 6.23 1.17
CA LEU A 121 -2.39 5.97 0.74
C LEU A 121 -1.58 7.26 0.92
N SER A 122 -0.45 7.19 1.63
CA SER A 122 0.41 8.36 1.86
C SER A 122 1.89 8.03 1.72
N GLY A 123 2.66 8.93 1.10
CA GLY A 123 4.11 8.77 0.93
C GLY A 123 4.50 8.50 -0.52
N ILE A 124 5.31 7.46 -0.76
CA ILE A 124 5.77 7.05 -2.10
C ILE A 124 5.12 5.71 -2.44
N GLN A 125 4.32 5.69 -3.50
CA GLN A 125 3.54 4.54 -3.92
C GLN A 125 3.94 4.16 -5.35
N ILE A 126 4.38 2.93 -5.55
CA ILE A 126 4.80 2.41 -6.86
C ILE A 126 4.11 1.08 -7.10
N ALA A 127 3.13 1.06 -8.00
CA ALA A 127 2.48 -0.17 -8.45
C ALA A 127 1.78 0.09 -9.77
N PRO A 128 1.74 -0.86 -10.73
CA PRO A 128 1.00 -0.67 -11.98
C PRO A 128 -0.41 -0.12 -11.79
N VAL A 129 -1.11 -0.57 -10.74
CA VAL A 129 -2.43 -0.09 -10.35
C VAL A 129 -2.42 0.46 -8.92
N LEU A 130 -2.90 1.68 -8.74
CA LEU A 130 -3.13 2.29 -7.43
C LEU A 130 -4.59 2.69 -7.27
N GLY A 131 -5.18 2.36 -6.11
CA GLY A 131 -6.59 2.64 -5.82
C GLY A 131 -6.84 3.01 -4.35
N GLY A 132 -7.67 4.03 -4.11
CA GLY A 132 -8.12 4.41 -2.77
C GLY A 132 -8.99 5.67 -2.73
N GLU A 133 -9.36 6.08 -1.52
CA GLU A 133 -10.18 7.30 -1.31
C GLU A 133 -9.33 8.55 -1.14
N ARG A 134 -8.18 8.44 -0.47
CA ARG A 134 -7.25 9.56 -0.31
C ARG A 134 -5.83 9.14 -0.63
N VAL A 135 -5.23 9.75 -1.65
CA VAL A 135 -3.85 9.49 -2.07
C VAL A 135 -3.04 10.77 -1.88
N SER A 136 -2.01 10.73 -1.02
CA SER A 136 -1.15 11.88 -0.75
C SER A 136 0.34 11.59 -0.93
N GLY A 137 1.06 12.46 -1.63
CA GLY A 137 2.50 12.31 -1.88
C GLY A 137 2.81 11.98 -3.35
N LEU A 138 3.77 11.08 -3.58
CA LEU A 138 4.19 10.64 -4.91
C LEU A 138 3.56 9.29 -5.24
N SER A 139 2.82 9.22 -6.33
CA SER A 139 2.18 8.01 -6.84
C SER A 139 2.65 7.74 -8.26
N VAL A 140 3.28 6.58 -8.47
CA VAL A 140 3.73 6.11 -9.78
C VAL A 140 2.95 4.84 -10.10
N ALA A 141 1.97 4.97 -11.00
CA ALA A 141 1.13 3.90 -11.45
C ALA A 141 1.17 3.75 -12.96
N PRO A 142 2.14 3.03 -13.54
CA PRO A 142 2.33 2.95 -14.99
C PRO A 142 1.06 2.64 -15.79
N PHE A 143 0.10 1.92 -15.22
CA PHE A 143 -1.14 1.56 -15.89
C PHE A 143 -2.33 2.42 -15.47
N TYR A 144 -2.76 2.36 -14.20
CA TYR A 144 -4.01 2.98 -13.78
C TYR A 144 -3.95 3.52 -12.35
N LEU A 145 -4.33 4.79 -12.19
CA LEU A 145 -4.57 5.39 -10.88
C LEU A 145 -6.05 5.74 -10.79
N TRP A 146 -6.73 5.12 -9.84
CA TRP A 146 -8.15 5.34 -9.63
C TRP A 146 -8.43 5.88 -8.24
N MET A 147 -9.27 6.91 -8.21
CA MET A 147 -9.82 7.46 -6.98
C MET A 147 -11.33 7.26 -6.95
N GLU A 148 -11.84 6.91 -5.78
CA GLU A 148 -13.28 6.83 -5.54
C GLU A 148 -13.97 8.19 -5.71
N PRO A 149 -15.30 8.22 -5.97
CA PRO A 149 -16.10 9.43 -5.87
C PRO A 149 -15.90 10.12 -4.52
N GLU A 150 -15.82 11.45 -4.49
CA GLU A 150 -15.43 12.26 -3.30
C GLU A 150 -14.00 12.02 -2.80
N GLY A 151 -13.24 11.14 -3.46
CA GLY A 151 -11.84 10.91 -3.16
C GLY A 151 -10.97 12.12 -3.45
N LYS A 152 -9.83 12.20 -2.77
CA LYS A 152 -8.89 13.31 -2.88
C LYS A 152 -7.48 12.82 -3.19
N MET A 153 -6.94 13.27 -4.32
CA MET A 153 -5.54 13.10 -4.66
C MET A 153 -4.79 14.40 -4.32
N GLN A 154 -3.70 14.32 -3.57
CA GLN A 154 -2.87 15.47 -3.17
C GLN A 154 -1.38 15.18 -3.38
N GLY A 155 -0.74 15.77 -4.38
CA GLY A 155 0.70 15.63 -4.61
C GLY A 155 1.03 15.42 -6.09
N ILE A 156 1.83 14.40 -6.40
CA ILE A 156 2.26 14.08 -7.76
C ILE A 156 1.75 12.68 -8.12
N ALA A 157 0.97 12.57 -9.20
CA ALA A 157 0.55 11.32 -9.79
C ALA A 157 1.17 11.17 -11.18
N ILE A 158 1.81 10.04 -11.44
CA ILE A 158 2.38 9.67 -12.73
C ILE A 158 1.74 8.35 -13.14
N SER A 159 0.88 8.36 -14.16
CA SER A 159 0.15 7.17 -14.62
C SER A 159 -0.27 7.31 -16.06
N ALA A 160 -0.36 6.22 -16.83
CA ALA A 160 -0.96 6.30 -18.17
C ALA A 160 -2.40 6.85 -18.10
N PHE A 161 -3.16 6.42 -17.10
CA PHE A 161 -4.55 6.80 -16.90
C PHE A 161 -4.77 7.25 -15.45
N ASN A 162 -4.88 8.56 -15.25
CA ASN A 162 -5.29 9.14 -13.98
C ASN A 162 -6.81 9.35 -13.99
N HIS A 163 -7.54 8.58 -13.19
CA HIS A 163 -9.00 8.64 -13.10
C HIS A 163 -9.43 9.11 -11.70
N ILE A 164 -9.32 10.43 -11.47
CA ILE A 164 -9.58 11.06 -10.18
C ILE A 164 -11.05 11.51 -10.14
N ARG A 165 -11.96 10.65 -9.64
CA ARG A 165 -13.41 10.96 -9.62
C ARG A 165 -13.82 12.03 -8.62
N GLY A 166 -12.91 12.52 -7.78
CA GLY A 166 -13.12 13.63 -6.86
C GLY A 166 -12.16 14.81 -7.11
N GLU A 167 -11.46 15.26 -6.07
CA GLU A 167 -10.59 16.45 -6.14
C GLU A 167 -9.12 16.06 -6.39
N GLN A 168 -8.53 16.61 -7.44
CA GLN A 168 -7.10 16.58 -7.68
C GLN A 168 -6.46 17.86 -7.15
N GLN A 169 -5.48 17.75 -6.26
CA GLN A 169 -4.64 18.84 -5.79
C GLN A 169 -3.17 18.55 -6.10
N GLY A 170 -2.52 19.38 -6.93
CA GLY A 170 -1.15 19.17 -7.37
C GLY A 170 -1.03 18.72 -8.84
N LEU A 171 -0.05 17.87 -9.12
CA LEU A 171 0.38 17.52 -10.48
C LEU A 171 -0.08 16.11 -10.87
N SER A 172 -0.75 15.98 -12.01
CA SER A 172 -1.00 14.67 -12.63
C SER A 172 -0.37 14.62 -14.01
N ILE A 173 0.45 13.61 -14.25
CA ILE A 173 1.13 13.35 -15.52
C ILE A 173 0.60 12.02 -16.06
N GLY A 174 0.16 12.01 -17.32
CA GLY A 174 -0.34 10.80 -17.94
C GLY A 174 -0.69 10.89 -19.41
N VAL A 175 -1.10 9.77 -20.01
CA VAL A 175 -1.69 9.80 -21.36
C VAL A 175 -3.07 10.44 -21.29
N PHE A 176 -3.87 10.00 -20.32
CA PHE A 176 -5.18 10.55 -20.03
C PHE A 176 -5.30 10.94 -18.56
N ASN A 177 -5.65 12.19 -18.31
CA ASN A 177 -5.95 12.70 -16.99
C ASN A 177 -7.42 13.08 -16.89
N TYR A 178 -8.11 12.56 -15.89
CA TYR A 178 -9.47 12.94 -15.54
C TYR A 178 -9.51 13.40 -14.09
N ALA A 179 -10.07 14.58 -13.85
CA ALA A 179 -10.44 15.04 -12.52
C ALA A 179 -11.87 15.58 -12.52
N ARG A 180 -12.63 15.39 -11.44
CA ARG A 180 -13.89 16.12 -11.28
C ARG A 180 -13.61 17.59 -10.99
N ARG A 181 -12.80 17.85 -9.96
CA ARG A 181 -12.29 19.18 -9.59
C ARG A 181 -10.78 19.17 -9.64
N LEU A 182 -10.20 20.25 -10.17
CA LEU A 182 -8.75 20.44 -10.24
C LEU A 182 -8.32 21.63 -9.41
N LYS A 183 -7.25 21.48 -8.63
CA LYS A 183 -6.46 22.54 -7.99
C LYS A 183 -4.98 22.25 -8.21
N GLY A 184 -4.50 22.55 -9.41
CA GLY A 184 -3.14 22.25 -9.81
C GLY A 184 -3.02 22.13 -11.32
N LEU A 185 -2.15 21.23 -11.78
CA LEU A 185 -1.79 21.07 -13.18
C LEU A 185 -1.98 19.62 -13.61
N GLN A 186 -2.57 19.42 -14.78
CA GLN A 186 -2.53 18.17 -15.51
C GLN A 186 -1.61 18.32 -16.71
N ILE A 187 -0.80 17.30 -16.98
CA ILE A 187 0.05 17.20 -18.17
C ILE A 187 -0.24 15.85 -18.82
N GLY A 188 -0.64 15.87 -20.08
CA GLY A 188 -0.96 14.65 -20.81
C GLY A 188 -1.54 14.87 -22.18
N LEU A 189 -1.65 13.80 -22.98
CA LEU A 189 -2.24 13.92 -24.32
C LEU A 189 -3.68 14.42 -24.26
N LEU A 190 -4.44 13.95 -23.28
CA LEU A 190 -5.82 14.34 -23.04
C LEU A 190 -6.04 14.64 -21.56
N ASN A 191 -6.52 15.85 -21.26
CA ASN A 191 -6.74 16.31 -19.88
C ASN A 191 -8.17 16.80 -19.71
N TYR A 192 -8.95 16.11 -18.88
CA TYR A 192 -10.36 16.36 -18.65
C TYR A 192 -10.64 16.83 -17.21
N VAL A 193 -11.27 18.00 -17.07
CA VAL A 193 -11.72 18.55 -15.79
C VAL A 193 -13.23 18.81 -15.86
N LYS A 194 -14.04 18.03 -15.12
CA LYS A 194 -15.51 18.08 -15.21
C LYS A 194 -16.08 19.45 -14.84
N GLU A 195 -15.53 20.09 -13.82
CA GLU A 195 -16.04 21.37 -13.30
C GLU A 195 -15.62 22.61 -14.10
N ASN A 196 -14.70 22.48 -15.06
CA ASN A 196 -14.30 23.57 -15.95
C ASN A 196 -15.45 24.00 -16.89
N PRO A 197 -15.40 25.23 -17.45
CA PRO A 197 -16.31 25.67 -18.51
C PRO A 197 -16.33 24.66 -19.65
N THR A 198 -17.48 24.45 -20.31
CA THR A 198 -17.70 23.36 -21.28
C THR A 198 -16.61 23.26 -22.34
N LEU A 199 -16.14 24.40 -22.86
CA LEU A 199 -15.07 24.47 -23.88
C LEU A 199 -13.67 24.13 -23.34
N LEU A 200 -13.45 24.29 -22.04
CA LEU A 200 -12.15 24.07 -21.35
C LEU A 200 -12.15 22.80 -20.51
N ARG A 201 -13.19 21.96 -20.63
CA ARG A 201 -13.24 20.67 -19.95
C ARG A 201 -12.16 19.74 -20.46
N LEU A 202 -12.00 19.65 -21.77
CA LEU A 202 -10.99 18.82 -22.43
C LEU A 202 -9.94 19.71 -23.06
N MET A 203 -8.69 19.58 -22.64
CA MET A 203 -7.57 20.31 -23.24
C MET A 203 -6.43 19.35 -23.58
N PRO A 204 -5.79 19.50 -24.76
CA PRO A 204 -4.60 18.75 -25.11
C PRO A 204 -3.38 19.28 -24.33
N PHE A 205 -2.40 18.41 -24.10
CA PHE A 205 -1.10 18.68 -23.48
C PHE A 205 -1.12 19.12 -22.00
N PHE A 206 -1.95 20.08 -21.62
CA PHE A 206 -2.08 20.54 -20.23
C PHE A 206 -3.49 21.03 -19.89
N ASN A 207 -3.85 21.00 -18.60
CA ASN A 207 -5.09 21.60 -18.08
C ASN A 207 -4.89 22.11 -16.65
N PHE A 208 -5.59 23.19 -16.29
CA PHE A 208 -5.57 23.82 -14.96
C PHE A 208 -6.98 24.31 -14.59
N SER A 209 -7.16 24.71 -13.33
CA SER A 209 -8.46 25.15 -12.84
C SER A 209 -8.74 26.60 -13.23
N PHE A 210 -9.91 26.84 -13.82
CA PHE A 210 -10.38 28.19 -14.18
C PHE A 210 -11.47 28.72 -13.24
N LYS A 211 -11.89 27.93 -12.24
CA LYS A 211 -12.83 28.35 -11.20
C LYS A 211 -12.06 28.69 -9.92
N ASN A 212 -12.00 29.97 -9.58
CA ASN A 212 -11.55 30.44 -8.27
C ASN A 212 -12.58 30.09 -7.20
N ARG A 213 -12.56 28.87 -6.63
CA ARG A 213 -13.15 28.54 -5.30
C ARG A 213 -12.41 27.37 -4.62
#